data_AF-A0A5C3LKI6-F1
#
_entry.id   AF-A0A5C3LKI6-F1
#
_cell.length_a   1.000
_cell.length_b   1.000
_cell.length_c   1.000
_cell.angle_alpha   90.00
_cell.angle_beta   90.00
_cell.angle_gamma   90.00
#
_symmetry.space_group_name_H-M   'P 1'
#
loop_
_entity.id
_entity.type
_entity.pdbx_description
1 polymer ?
#
loop_
_entity_poly.entity_id
_entity_poly.type
_entity_poly.pdbx_seq_one_letter_code
_entity_poly.pdbx_strand_id
1 'polypeptide(L)'
;MNYDITVLQRLVDSGLQPDDAQILELHEIAAKDASLITSLEEEETRALEKLTEIQKRVEIEKALLSPVLRLPGEIWMAIFLESVLLFEKFVTPHPNSPPLVFSQLNRFIRYLALGTPQLWSSIKIRRCDWKLKCHPRVDFVQLWLSRAAKQPLSIYFSSTRDKPRKLFECDVKGVVDIMDFILTLVPRWKSVHFCASDLSSAVIRLGAKKPLGATMLEDFELDIQEKDNASYANHAFLGKLRSLWKPTHGPIRFYFNRITGDNMFRLLRDASSASRLHHRPFVEANEPLTHPPAPLRIADGTDSVPAQGYT
;
A
#
# COMPACT_ATOMS: atom_id res chain seq x y z
N MET A 1 32.57 -34.17 58.15
CA MET A 1 31.41 -35.08 57.97
C MET A 1 30.67 -34.65 56.72
N ASN A 2 30.11 -35.56 55.92
CA ASN A 2 29.26 -35.14 54.80
C ASN A 2 27.88 -34.82 55.36
N TYR A 3 27.61 -33.53 55.63
CA TYR A 3 26.31 -33.10 56.15
C TYR A 3 25.29 -33.12 55.00
N ASP A 4 24.52 -34.21 54.91
CA ASP A 4 23.32 -34.25 54.09
C ASP A 4 22.25 -33.31 54.69
N ILE A 5 21.34 -32.84 53.86
CA ILE A 5 20.25 -31.92 54.20
C ILE A 5 19.46 -32.40 55.43
N THR A 6 19.29 -33.73 55.57
CA THR A 6 18.56 -34.35 56.69
C THR A 6 19.33 -34.31 58.02
N VAL A 7 20.66 -34.13 57.98
CA VAL A 7 21.50 -33.94 59.18
C VAL A 7 21.47 -32.48 59.59
N LEU A 8 21.55 -31.55 58.62
CA LEU A 8 21.41 -30.12 58.87
C LEU A 8 20.03 -29.80 59.48
N GLN A 9 18.95 -30.39 58.92
CA GLN A 9 17.59 -30.23 59.45
C GLN A 9 17.48 -30.71 60.91
N ARG A 10 18.06 -31.87 61.24
CA ARG A 10 18.03 -32.42 62.61
C ARG A 10 18.81 -31.57 63.60
N LEU A 11 19.92 -30.97 63.18
CA LEU A 11 20.68 -30.04 64.02
C LEU A 11 19.83 -28.80 64.33
N VAL A 12 19.15 -28.24 63.32
CA VAL A 12 18.22 -27.11 63.48
C VAL A 12 17.07 -27.48 64.44
N ASP A 13 16.45 -28.65 64.25
CA ASP A 13 15.32 -29.12 65.07
C ASP A 13 15.72 -29.45 66.52
N SER A 14 16.97 -29.84 66.75
CA SER A 14 17.47 -30.19 68.08
C SER A 14 17.66 -29.00 69.02
N GLY A 15 17.74 -27.77 68.47
CA GLY A 15 18.00 -26.54 69.23
C GLY A 15 19.38 -26.49 69.92
N LEU A 16 20.26 -27.47 69.67
CA LEU A 16 21.62 -27.48 70.20
C LEU A 16 22.47 -26.45 69.47
N GLN A 17 23.19 -25.62 70.23
CA GLN A 17 24.07 -24.61 69.67
C GLN A 17 25.37 -25.29 69.16
N PRO A 18 25.73 -25.17 67.87
CA PRO A 18 26.94 -25.78 67.35
C PRO A 18 28.19 -25.14 67.97
N ASP A 19 29.25 -25.95 68.15
CA ASP A 19 30.55 -25.45 68.60
C ASP A 19 31.30 -24.70 67.49
N ASP A 20 32.36 -23.95 67.85
CA ASP A 20 33.12 -23.12 66.90
C ASP A 20 33.72 -23.93 65.73
N ALA A 21 34.06 -25.20 65.95
CA ALA A 21 34.62 -26.06 64.92
C ALA A 21 33.55 -26.52 63.92
N GLN A 22 32.35 -26.84 64.41
CA GLN A 22 31.17 -27.14 63.60
C GLN A 22 30.72 -25.92 62.80
N ILE A 23 30.77 -24.72 63.39
CA ILE A 23 30.46 -23.46 62.70
C ILE A 23 31.42 -23.23 61.52
N LEU A 24 32.73 -23.46 61.71
CA LEU A 24 33.71 -23.31 60.64
C LEU A 24 33.50 -24.32 59.51
N GLU A 25 33.21 -25.58 59.84
CA GLU A 25 32.91 -26.64 58.86
C GLU A 25 31.63 -26.32 58.06
N LEU A 26 30.58 -25.80 58.73
CA LEU A 26 29.35 -25.36 58.06
C LEU A 26 29.59 -24.17 57.13
N HIS A 27 30.46 -23.22 57.50
CA HIS A 27 30.82 -22.11 56.62
C HIS A 27 31.57 -22.58 55.36
N GLU A 28 32.47 -23.56 55.48
CA GLU A 28 33.19 -24.13 54.35
C GLU A 28 32.24 -24.86 53.38
N ILE A 29 31.31 -25.64 53.92
CA ILE A 29 30.27 -26.32 53.12
C ILE A 29 29.37 -25.28 52.44
N ALA A 30 28.89 -24.27 53.18
CA ALA A 30 28.04 -23.22 52.62
C ALA A 30 28.76 -22.44 51.50
N ALA A 31 30.06 -22.18 51.64
CA ALA A 31 30.85 -21.53 50.59
C ALA A 31 30.98 -22.41 49.34
N LYS A 32 31.17 -23.72 49.52
CA LYS A 32 31.22 -24.69 48.42
C LYS A 32 29.87 -24.82 47.71
N ASP A 33 28.78 -24.90 48.46
CA ASP A 33 27.43 -24.99 47.92
C ASP A 33 27.05 -23.69 47.18
N ALA A 34 27.40 -22.52 47.73
CA ALA A 34 27.22 -21.24 47.03
C ALA A 34 27.98 -21.20 45.70
N SER A 35 29.23 -21.69 45.67
CA SER A 35 30.00 -21.79 44.42
C SER A 35 29.36 -22.76 43.42
N LEU A 36 28.74 -23.85 43.88
CA LEU A 36 28.04 -24.80 43.01
C LEU A 36 26.76 -24.19 42.44
N ILE A 37 25.98 -23.47 43.27
CA ILE A 37 24.77 -22.75 42.83
C ILE A 37 25.12 -21.77 41.71
N THR A 38 26.14 -20.92 41.91
CA THR A 38 26.57 -19.98 40.86
C THR A 38 26.98 -20.70 39.58
N SER A 39 27.72 -21.81 39.68
CA SER A 39 28.09 -22.61 38.50
C SER A 39 26.88 -23.21 37.76
N LEU A 40 25.84 -23.62 38.48
CA LEU A 40 24.61 -24.15 37.89
C LEU A 40 23.78 -23.05 37.23
N GLU A 41 23.66 -21.88 37.85
CA GLU A 41 22.98 -20.70 37.29
C GLU A 41 23.66 -20.23 36.00
N GLU A 42 25.00 -20.25 35.94
CA GLU A 42 25.77 -19.96 34.74
C GLU A 42 25.54 -21.00 33.63
N GLU A 43 25.37 -22.29 33.98
CA GLU A 43 25.02 -23.33 33.01
C GLU A 43 23.59 -23.18 32.48
N GLU A 44 22.62 -22.90 33.35
CA GLU A 44 21.23 -22.62 32.97
C GLU A 44 21.15 -21.42 32.01
N THR A 45 21.84 -20.32 32.34
CA THR A 45 21.88 -19.13 31.49
C THR A 45 22.45 -19.46 30.11
N ARG A 46 23.57 -20.19 30.05
CA ARG A 46 24.16 -20.63 28.77
C ARG A 46 23.24 -21.56 27.99
N ALA A 47 22.52 -22.46 28.67
CA ALA A 47 21.57 -23.36 28.03
C ALA A 47 20.37 -22.60 27.44
N LEU A 48 19.84 -21.61 28.16
CA LEU A 48 18.76 -20.74 27.69
C LEU A 48 19.18 -19.91 26.48
N GLU A 49 20.35 -19.29 26.51
CA GLU A 49 20.90 -18.56 25.36
C GLU A 49 20.98 -19.47 24.12
N LYS A 50 21.55 -20.67 24.28
CA LYS A 50 21.66 -21.66 23.21
C LYS A 50 20.29 -22.12 22.69
N LEU A 51 19.31 -22.30 23.57
CA LEU A 51 17.95 -22.65 23.18
C LEU A 51 17.33 -21.54 22.32
N THR A 52 17.46 -20.27 22.72
CA THR A 52 16.94 -19.14 21.93
C THR A 52 17.62 -19.03 20.56
N GLU A 53 18.91 -19.34 20.47
CA GLU A 53 19.64 -19.39 19.20
C GLU A 53 19.12 -20.52 18.29
N ILE A 54 18.93 -21.72 18.83
CA ILE A 54 18.40 -22.87 18.08
C ILE A 54 16.97 -22.57 17.60
N GLN A 55 16.12 -21.98 18.44
CA GLN A 55 14.76 -21.60 18.05
C GLN A 55 14.78 -20.60 16.89
N LYS A 56 15.62 -19.56 16.95
CA LYS A 56 15.78 -18.60 15.84
C LYS A 56 16.21 -19.29 14.54
N ARG A 57 17.13 -20.25 14.62
CA ARG A 57 17.58 -21.03 13.45
C ARG A 57 16.46 -21.88 12.87
N VAL A 58 15.71 -22.60 13.71
CA VAL A 58 14.58 -23.44 13.27
C VAL A 58 13.51 -22.60 12.58
N GLU A 59 13.19 -21.41 13.10
CA GLU A 59 12.22 -20.53 12.46
C GLU A 59 12.71 -19.99 11.10
N ILE A 60 14.00 -19.67 10.97
CA ILE A 60 14.59 -19.32 9.67
C ILE A 60 14.51 -20.50 8.70
N GLU A 61 14.87 -21.71 9.14
CA GLU A 61 14.80 -22.91 8.31
C GLU A 61 13.36 -23.22 7.87
N LYS A 62 12.38 -23.13 8.77
CA LYS A 62 10.95 -23.24 8.43
C LYS A 62 10.52 -22.20 7.42
N ALA A 63 10.94 -20.95 7.59
CA ALA A 63 10.63 -19.88 6.65
C ALA A 63 11.22 -20.18 5.26
N LEU A 64 12.46 -20.68 5.18
CA LEU A 64 13.12 -21.08 3.93
C LEU A 64 12.44 -22.29 3.27
N LEU A 65 11.93 -23.23 4.05
CA LEU A 65 11.22 -24.41 3.56
C LEU A 65 9.76 -24.10 3.17
N SER A 66 9.25 -22.92 3.52
CA SER A 66 7.91 -22.48 3.18
C SER A 66 7.65 -22.64 1.68
N PRO A 67 6.57 -23.34 1.28
CA PRO A 67 6.22 -23.54 -0.13
C PRO A 67 6.14 -22.24 -0.92
N VAL A 68 5.76 -21.14 -0.27
CA VAL A 68 5.58 -19.84 -0.91
C VAL A 68 6.89 -19.30 -1.47
N LEU A 69 8.02 -19.48 -0.77
CA LEU A 69 9.32 -19.00 -1.22
C LEU A 69 9.91 -19.84 -2.36
N ARG A 70 9.37 -21.04 -2.59
CA ARG A 70 9.80 -21.95 -3.66
C ARG A 70 9.00 -21.79 -4.95
N LEU A 71 8.02 -20.90 -4.97
CA LEU A 71 7.25 -20.62 -6.19
C LEU A 71 8.18 -20.02 -7.27
N PRO A 72 8.10 -20.49 -8.51
CA PRO A 72 8.78 -19.85 -9.64
C PRO A 72 8.43 -18.38 -9.76
N GLY A 73 9.33 -17.58 -10.33
CA GLY A 73 9.12 -16.14 -10.48
C GLY A 73 7.86 -15.82 -11.30
N GLU A 74 7.52 -16.66 -12.27
CA GLU A 74 6.33 -16.56 -13.11
C GLU A 74 5.04 -16.66 -12.29
N ILE A 75 5.00 -17.58 -11.33
CA ILE A 75 3.84 -17.77 -10.46
C ILE A 75 3.69 -16.57 -9.53
N TRP A 76 4.79 -16.03 -9.00
CA TRP A 76 4.77 -14.79 -8.22
C TRP A 76 4.26 -13.60 -9.03
N MET A 77 4.74 -13.42 -10.26
CA MET A 77 4.27 -12.35 -11.14
C MET A 77 2.78 -12.48 -11.42
N ALA A 78 2.28 -13.70 -11.68
CA ALA A 78 0.85 -13.96 -11.86
C ALA A 78 0.04 -13.57 -10.60
N ILE A 79 0.49 -14.00 -9.41
CA ILE A 79 -0.14 -13.61 -8.13
C ILE A 79 -0.18 -12.09 -7.97
N PHE A 80 0.91 -11.38 -8.29
CA PHE A 80 0.93 -9.92 -8.19
C PHE A 80 -0.07 -9.27 -9.13
N LEU A 81 -0.14 -9.73 -10.38
CA LEU A 81 -1.08 -9.18 -11.36
C LEU A 81 -2.52 -9.38 -10.92
N GLU A 82 -2.89 -10.60 -10.54
CA GLU A 82 -4.23 -10.89 -10.05
C GLU A 82 -4.57 -10.07 -8.81
N SER A 83 -3.63 -9.96 -7.86
CA SER A 83 -3.85 -9.17 -6.65
C SER A 83 -4.08 -7.69 -6.93
N VAL A 84 -3.49 -7.09 -7.97
CA VAL A 84 -3.73 -5.69 -8.34
C VAL A 84 -5.10 -5.53 -9.00
N LEU A 85 -5.46 -6.45 -9.89
CA LEU A 85 -6.70 -6.40 -10.68
C LEU A 85 -7.96 -6.59 -9.84
N LEU A 86 -7.88 -7.29 -8.71
CA LEU A 86 -9.03 -7.58 -7.84
C LEU A 86 -9.61 -6.34 -7.14
N PHE A 87 -8.83 -5.27 -6.92
CA PHE A 87 -9.27 -4.16 -6.06
C PHE A 87 -9.79 -2.95 -6.83
N GLU A 88 -9.05 -2.47 -7.83
CA GLU A 88 -9.38 -1.21 -8.50
C GLU A 88 -8.93 -1.23 -9.98
N LYS A 89 -9.76 -0.67 -10.87
CA LYS A 89 -9.38 -0.39 -12.27
C LYS A 89 -8.15 0.53 -12.36
N PHE A 90 -8.06 1.49 -11.43
CA PHE A 90 -6.99 2.47 -11.34
C PHE A 90 -6.29 2.36 -9.99
N VAL A 91 -5.01 1.98 -9.99
CA VAL A 91 -4.28 1.71 -8.75
C VAL A 91 -4.02 2.99 -7.98
N THR A 92 -4.54 3.11 -6.76
CA THR A 92 -4.18 4.19 -5.84
C THR A 92 -2.80 3.92 -5.22
N PRO A 93 -1.77 4.76 -5.46
CA PRO A 93 -0.44 4.55 -4.89
C PRO A 93 -0.47 4.68 -3.37
N HIS A 94 -0.21 3.58 -2.67
CA HIS A 94 -0.18 3.56 -1.21
C HIS A 94 0.85 2.54 -0.71
N PRO A 95 1.66 2.83 0.33
CA PRO A 95 2.72 1.93 0.78
C PRO A 95 2.22 0.54 1.17
N ASN A 96 1.01 0.45 1.72
CA ASN A 96 0.41 -0.82 2.16
C ASN A 96 -0.48 -1.47 1.08
N SER A 97 -0.40 -1.01 -0.16
CA SER A 97 -1.20 -1.52 -1.27
C SER A 97 -0.29 -1.97 -2.42
N PRO A 98 -0.71 -2.99 -3.19
CA PRO A 98 -0.05 -3.34 -4.44
C PRO A 98 0.04 -2.17 -5.42
N PRO A 99 1.10 -2.07 -6.23
CA PRO A 99 2.30 -2.91 -6.23
C PRO A 99 3.37 -2.52 -5.19
N LEU A 100 3.21 -1.40 -4.46
CA LEU A 100 4.26 -0.89 -3.57
C LEU A 100 4.53 -1.81 -2.38
N VAL A 101 3.52 -2.50 -1.84
CA VAL A 101 3.71 -3.45 -0.74
C VAL A 101 4.66 -4.58 -1.13
N PHE A 102 4.61 -5.07 -2.38
CA PHE A 102 5.51 -6.12 -2.87
C PHE A 102 6.96 -5.65 -2.90
N SER A 103 7.20 -4.38 -3.21
CA SER A 103 8.54 -3.81 -3.17
C SER A 103 9.14 -3.71 -1.76
N GLN A 104 8.34 -3.91 -0.70
CA GLN A 104 8.78 -3.80 0.70
C GLN A 104 9.05 -5.15 1.38
N LEU A 105 8.57 -6.28 0.83
CA LEU A 105 8.65 -7.58 1.49
C LEU A 105 10.08 -8.13 1.64
N ASN A 106 10.68 -8.62 0.55
CA ASN A 106 12.05 -9.14 0.53
C ASN A 106 12.76 -8.80 -0.79
N ARG A 107 14.07 -9.07 -0.90
CA ARG A 107 14.87 -8.71 -2.08
C ARG A 107 14.38 -9.39 -3.37
N PHE A 108 14.02 -10.66 -3.30
CA PHE A 108 13.55 -11.44 -4.45
C PHE A 108 12.20 -10.93 -4.96
N ILE A 109 11.23 -10.75 -4.07
CA ILE A 109 9.89 -10.23 -4.39
C ILE A 109 9.97 -8.79 -4.90
N ARG A 110 10.82 -7.96 -4.30
CA ARG A 110 11.10 -6.60 -4.81
C ARG A 110 11.64 -6.63 -6.23
N TYR A 111 12.60 -7.50 -6.53
CA TYR A 111 13.16 -7.63 -7.87
C TYR A 111 12.08 -8.02 -8.88
N LEU A 112 11.25 -9.01 -8.56
CA LEU A 112 10.12 -9.42 -9.40
C LEU A 112 9.11 -8.29 -9.61
N ALA A 113 8.67 -7.62 -8.55
CA ALA A 113 7.68 -6.54 -8.62
C ALA A 113 8.18 -5.34 -9.45
N LEU A 114 9.44 -4.94 -9.27
CA LEU A 114 10.06 -3.87 -10.05
C LEU A 114 10.31 -4.30 -11.51
N GLY A 115 10.59 -5.58 -11.75
CA GLY A 115 10.81 -6.19 -13.06
C GLY A 115 9.53 -6.55 -13.83
N THR A 116 8.34 -6.27 -13.28
CA THR A 116 7.04 -6.58 -13.92
C THR A 116 6.32 -5.28 -14.32
N PRO A 117 6.54 -4.76 -15.55
CA PRO A 117 6.00 -3.47 -15.98
C PRO A 117 4.49 -3.33 -15.88
N GLN A 118 3.74 -4.42 -16.07
CA GLN A 118 2.29 -4.47 -16.03
C GLN A 118 1.72 -4.01 -14.67
N LEU A 119 2.44 -4.25 -13.57
CA LEU A 119 2.03 -3.79 -12.24
C LEU A 119 1.99 -2.26 -12.11
N TRP A 120 2.77 -1.58 -12.94
CA TRP A 120 2.95 -0.12 -12.93
C TRP A 120 2.13 0.55 -14.04
N SER A 121 1.39 -0.22 -14.83
CA SER A 121 0.68 0.29 -16.00
C SER A 121 -0.65 0.97 -15.66
N SER A 122 -1.03 1.01 -14.39
CA SER A 122 -2.23 1.69 -13.90
C SER A 122 -1.88 2.63 -12.75
N ILE A 123 -2.46 3.84 -12.73
CA ILE A 123 -2.27 4.80 -11.65
C ILE A 123 -3.49 5.72 -11.47
N LYS A 124 -3.84 5.97 -10.21
CA LYS A 124 -4.80 6.98 -9.78
C LYS A 124 -4.08 8.17 -9.17
N ILE A 125 -4.26 9.33 -9.78
CA ILE A 125 -3.71 10.61 -9.36
C ILE A 125 -4.86 11.48 -8.89
N ARG A 126 -4.75 11.98 -7.66
CA ARG A 126 -5.77 12.79 -7.00
C ARG A 126 -5.23 14.20 -6.81
N ARG A 127 -6.01 15.19 -7.21
CA ARG A 127 -5.74 16.58 -6.85
C ARG A 127 -6.32 16.83 -5.45
N CYS A 128 -5.45 17.03 -4.46
CA CYS A 128 -5.86 17.31 -3.10
C CYS A 128 -6.21 18.79 -2.96
N ASP A 129 -7.50 19.05 -2.81
CA ASP A 129 -8.02 20.40 -2.97
C ASP A 129 -7.64 21.36 -1.82
N TRP A 130 -7.35 20.83 -0.64
CA TRP A 130 -7.02 21.60 0.56
C TRP A 130 -5.53 21.95 0.69
N LYS A 131 -4.66 21.16 0.06
CA LYS A 131 -3.21 21.37 0.06
C LYS A 131 -2.70 21.97 -1.24
N LEU A 132 -3.59 22.14 -2.22
CA LEU A 132 -3.25 22.53 -3.58
C LEU A 132 -2.11 21.67 -4.12
N LYS A 133 -2.09 20.36 -3.85
CA LYS A 133 -1.01 19.47 -4.31
C LYS A 133 -1.61 18.25 -4.99
N CYS A 134 -0.93 17.74 -5.99
CA CYS A 134 -1.24 16.43 -6.54
C CYS A 134 -0.68 15.34 -5.64
N HIS A 135 -1.45 14.27 -5.47
CA HIS A 135 -1.01 13.05 -4.84
C HIS A 135 -1.21 11.86 -5.79
N PRO A 136 -0.14 11.11 -6.10
CA PRO A 136 1.24 11.34 -5.68
C PRO A 136 1.90 12.55 -6.38
N ARG A 137 3.10 12.92 -5.93
CA ARG A 137 3.89 14.02 -6.52
C ARG A 137 4.35 13.68 -7.95
N VAL A 138 4.68 14.70 -8.73
CA VAL A 138 5.07 14.57 -10.15
C VAL A 138 6.25 13.62 -10.39
N ASP A 139 7.30 13.73 -9.58
CA ASP A 139 8.50 12.88 -9.62
C ASP A 139 8.15 11.41 -9.39
N PHE A 140 7.21 11.16 -8.47
CA PHE A 140 6.71 9.81 -8.22
C PHE A 140 5.85 9.29 -9.38
N VAL A 141 4.98 10.11 -9.97
CA VAL A 141 4.19 9.73 -11.16
C VAL A 141 5.12 9.37 -12.33
N GLN A 142 6.17 10.17 -12.55
CA GLN A 142 7.18 9.91 -13.58
C GLN A 142 7.90 8.58 -13.35
N LEU A 143 8.35 8.34 -12.11
CA LEU A 143 9.00 7.09 -11.73
C LEU A 143 8.06 5.88 -11.86
N TRP A 144 6.78 6.03 -11.52
CA TRP A 144 5.79 4.98 -11.65
C TRP A 144 5.58 4.60 -13.13
N LEU A 145 5.31 5.60 -13.97
CA LEU A 145 5.01 5.38 -15.39
C LEU A 145 6.24 4.99 -16.22
N SER A 146 7.46 5.32 -15.76
CA SER A 146 8.69 4.82 -16.37
C SER A 146 8.87 3.32 -16.17
N ARG A 147 8.48 2.78 -15.00
CA ARG A 147 8.50 1.32 -14.72
C ARG A 147 7.49 0.55 -15.57
N ALA A 148 6.41 1.19 -16.02
CA ALA A 148 5.48 0.59 -16.95
C ALA A 148 6.07 0.32 -18.35
N ALA A 149 7.29 0.80 -18.64
CA ALA A 149 8.02 0.54 -19.88
C ALA A 149 7.22 0.84 -21.15
N LYS A 150 6.86 -0.18 -21.94
CA LYS A 150 6.04 -0.05 -23.17
C LYS A 150 4.59 -0.48 -22.98
N GLN A 151 4.17 -0.79 -21.75
CA GLN A 151 2.83 -1.31 -21.48
C GLN A 151 1.75 -0.25 -21.77
N PRO A 152 0.55 -0.68 -22.20
CA PRO A 152 -0.61 0.18 -22.28
C PRO A 152 -0.98 0.74 -20.89
N LEU A 153 -1.30 2.04 -20.82
CA LEU A 153 -1.45 2.79 -19.59
C LEU A 153 -2.91 3.08 -19.25
N SER A 154 -3.30 2.76 -18.02
CA SER A 154 -4.58 3.15 -17.43
C SER A 154 -4.37 4.29 -16.44
N ILE A 155 -4.84 5.49 -16.76
CA ILE A 155 -4.55 6.70 -15.97
C ILE A 155 -5.86 7.32 -15.51
N TYR A 156 -6.01 7.50 -14.21
CA TYR A 156 -7.09 8.29 -13.63
C TYR A 156 -6.50 9.56 -13.03
N PHE A 157 -6.98 10.72 -13.44
CA PHE A 157 -6.62 11.99 -12.86
C PHE A 157 -7.89 12.79 -12.58
N SER A 158 -8.19 13.04 -11.29
CA SER A 158 -9.35 13.86 -10.92
C SER A 158 -9.13 14.66 -9.65
N SER A 159 -9.89 15.73 -9.51
CA SER A 159 -10.05 16.48 -8.26
C SER A 159 -10.88 15.70 -7.25
N THR A 160 -10.38 15.51 -6.02
CA THR A 160 -11.17 14.94 -4.92
C THR A 160 -12.05 16.03 -4.32
N ARG A 161 -13.33 16.05 -4.69
CA ARG A 161 -14.31 17.03 -4.21
C ARG A 161 -14.95 16.57 -2.91
N ASP A 162 -14.22 16.59 -1.80
CA ASP A 162 -14.87 16.33 -0.51
C ASP A 162 -15.50 17.59 0.09
N LYS A 163 -15.16 18.80 -0.39
CA LYS A 163 -15.76 20.06 0.13
C LYS A 163 -15.96 21.13 -0.94
N PRO A 164 -17.07 21.89 -0.91
CA PRO A 164 -17.27 23.06 -1.77
C PRO A 164 -16.20 24.12 -1.47
N ARG A 165 -15.30 24.32 -2.42
CA ARG A 165 -14.20 25.31 -2.32
C ARG A 165 -14.70 26.76 -2.33
N LYS A 166 -14.11 27.59 -1.45
CA LYS A 166 -13.78 28.99 -1.75
C LYS A 166 -12.65 28.97 -2.80
N LEU A 167 -12.78 29.79 -3.83
CA LEU A 167 -11.88 29.91 -4.99
C LEU A 167 -10.48 30.33 -4.52
N PHE A 168 -9.60 29.36 -4.25
CA PHE A 168 -8.17 29.65 -4.12
C PHE A 168 -7.47 29.17 -5.38
N GLU A 169 -6.59 30.02 -5.91
CA GLU A 169 -5.64 29.70 -6.98
C GLU A 169 -4.88 28.44 -6.57
N CYS A 170 -5.00 27.40 -7.39
CA CYS A 170 -4.37 26.12 -7.13
C CYS A 170 -2.87 26.18 -7.45
N ASP A 171 -2.10 25.17 -7.02
CA ASP A 171 -0.77 24.90 -7.58
C ASP A 171 -0.97 24.42 -9.02
N VAL A 172 -1.25 25.38 -9.89
CA VAL A 172 -1.45 25.19 -11.31
C VAL A 172 -0.22 24.51 -11.89
N LYS A 173 0.97 24.83 -11.37
CA LYS A 173 2.23 24.30 -11.88
C LYS A 173 2.33 22.78 -11.69
N GLY A 174 2.09 22.25 -10.49
CA GLY A 174 2.18 20.80 -10.26
C GLY A 174 1.18 19.99 -11.10
N VAL A 175 -0.06 20.50 -11.25
CA VAL A 175 -1.08 19.89 -12.11
C VAL A 175 -0.64 19.91 -13.57
N VAL A 176 -0.18 21.06 -14.04
CA VAL A 176 0.32 21.26 -15.41
C VAL A 176 1.49 20.35 -15.70
N ASP A 177 2.49 20.27 -14.82
CA ASP A 177 3.68 19.44 -15.03
C ASP A 177 3.31 17.95 -15.16
N ILE A 178 2.36 17.47 -14.34
CA ILE A 178 1.84 16.09 -14.42
C ILE A 178 1.08 15.88 -15.71
N MET A 179 0.19 16.82 -16.08
CA MET A 179 -0.61 16.70 -17.30
C MET A 179 0.29 16.73 -18.54
N ASP A 180 1.19 17.70 -18.65
CA ASP A 180 2.15 17.82 -19.75
C ASP A 180 2.94 16.50 -19.89
N PHE A 181 3.40 15.90 -18.78
CA PHE A 181 4.04 14.59 -18.79
C PHE A 181 3.11 13.46 -19.26
N ILE A 182 1.92 13.32 -18.70
CA ILE A 182 0.95 12.27 -19.06
C ILE A 182 0.58 12.34 -20.54
N LEU A 183 0.49 13.56 -21.09
CA LEU A 183 0.18 13.80 -22.49
C LEU A 183 1.30 13.39 -23.45
N THR A 184 2.55 13.32 -22.99
CA THR A 184 3.63 12.69 -23.78
C THR A 184 3.44 11.18 -23.96
N LEU A 185 2.61 10.57 -23.12
CA LEU A 185 2.37 9.12 -23.09
C LEU A 185 1.11 8.70 -23.86
N VAL A 186 0.46 9.61 -24.58
CA VAL A 186 -0.80 9.34 -25.31
C VAL A 186 -0.76 8.10 -26.19
N PRO A 187 0.32 7.80 -26.95
CA PRO A 187 0.35 6.59 -27.78
C PRO A 187 0.15 5.28 -27.02
N ARG A 188 0.42 5.29 -25.71
CA ARG A 188 0.29 4.15 -24.81
C ARG A 188 -1.01 4.15 -24.02
N TRP A 189 -1.85 5.18 -24.10
CA TRP A 189 -3.07 5.23 -23.30
C TRP A 189 -4.01 4.09 -23.68
N LYS A 190 -4.47 3.34 -22.66
CA LYS A 190 -5.46 2.25 -22.75
C LYS A 190 -6.80 2.67 -22.18
N SER A 191 -6.81 3.14 -20.94
CA SER A 191 -8.02 3.60 -20.26
C SER A 191 -7.72 4.89 -19.52
N VAL A 192 -8.37 5.99 -19.89
CA VAL A 192 -8.04 7.30 -19.31
C VAL A 192 -9.28 7.96 -18.76
N HIS A 193 -9.19 8.43 -17.52
CA HIS A 193 -10.24 9.20 -16.87
C HIS A 193 -9.71 10.57 -16.45
N PHE A 194 -10.34 11.62 -16.94
CA PHE A 194 -10.00 13.00 -16.61
C PHE A 194 -11.20 13.81 -16.15
N CYS A 195 -10.96 14.83 -15.33
CA CYS A 195 -11.91 15.91 -15.10
C CYS A 195 -11.70 17.00 -16.15
N ALA A 196 -12.79 17.54 -16.72
CA ALA A 196 -12.73 18.56 -17.76
C ALA A 196 -11.97 19.83 -17.33
N SER A 197 -12.15 20.26 -16.08
CA SER A 197 -11.44 21.43 -15.53
C SER A 197 -9.91 21.26 -15.53
N ASP A 198 -9.40 20.05 -15.30
CA ASP A 198 -7.96 19.77 -15.22
C ASP A 198 -7.28 19.76 -16.62
N LEU A 199 -8.07 19.56 -17.68
CA LEU A 199 -7.57 19.50 -19.06
C LEU A 199 -7.47 20.86 -19.75
N SER A 200 -8.23 21.85 -19.29
CA SER A 200 -8.37 23.16 -19.93
C SER A 200 -7.01 23.82 -20.23
N SER A 201 -6.10 23.85 -19.25
CA SER A 201 -4.80 24.53 -19.38
C SER A 201 -3.75 23.73 -20.16
N ALA A 202 -3.80 22.40 -20.12
CA ALA A 202 -2.84 21.53 -20.79
C ALA A 202 -3.16 21.39 -22.28
N VAL A 203 -4.45 21.31 -22.63
CA VAL A 203 -4.88 21.06 -24.01
C VAL A 203 -4.72 22.29 -24.90
N ILE A 204 -4.86 23.49 -24.34
CA ILE A 204 -4.52 24.74 -25.05
C ILE A 204 -3.06 24.67 -25.57
N ARG A 205 -2.13 24.10 -24.80
CA ARG A 205 -0.72 23.97 -25.19
C ARG A 205 -0.50 22.86 -26.23
N LEU A 206 -1.13 21.70 -26.05
CA LEU A 206 -1.02 20.59 -26.99
C LEU A 206 -1.60 20.90 -28.36
N GLY A 207 -2.60 21.77 -28.39
CA GLY A 207 -3.40 22.05 -29.57
C GLY A 207 -2.63 22.58 -30.78
N ALA A 208 -1.35 22.93 -30.64
CA ALA A 208 -0.60 23.57 -31.71
C ALA A 208 0.20 22.62 -32.62
N LYS A 209 0.44 21.33 -32.28
CA LYS A 209 1.60 20.64 -32.92
C LYS A 209 1.41 19.27 -33.62
N LYS A 210 0.48 18.37 -33.26
CA LYS A 210 0.27 17.09 -34.00
C LYS A 210 -0.94 16.30 -33.48
N PRO A 211 -1.58 15.41 -34.26
CA PRO A 211 -2.43 14.35 -33.70
C PRO A 211 -1.63 13.50 -32.70
N LEU A 212 -2.16 13.32 -31.49
CA LEU A 212 -1.48 12.67 -30.35
C LEU A 212 -1.28 11.15 -30.51
N GLY A 213 -1.91 10.52 -31.51
CA GLY A 213 -1.61 9.14 -31.90
C GLY A 213 -1.95 8.09 -30.85
N ALA A 214 -3.12 8.17 -30.21
CA ALA A 214 -3.56 7.29 -29.12
C ALA A 214 -3.90 5.85 -29.58
N THR A 215 -2.93 5.11 -30.11
CA THR A 215 -3.16 3.82 -30.81
C THR A 215 -3.65 2.67 -29.92
N MET A 216 -3.46 2.77 -28.60
CA MET A 216 -3.84 1.71 -27.65
C MET A 216 -5.15 2.01 -26.91
N LEU A 217 -5.85 3.09 -27.27
CA LEU A 217 -6.94 3.62 -26.48
C LEU A 217 -8.21 2.79 -26.63
N GLU A 218 -8.62 2.16 -25.53
CA GLU A 218 -9.82 1.33 -25.44
C GLU A 218 -10.96 2.07 -24.74
N ASP A 219 -10.65 2.91 -23.75
CA ASP A 219 -11.64 3.59 -22.91
C ASP A 219 -11.20 5.01 -22.57
N PHE A 220 -12.10 5.98 -22.74
CA PHE A 220 -11.86 7.37 -22.37
C PHE A 220 -13.08 7.92 -21.68
N GLU A 221 -12.87 8.37 -20.46
CA GLU A 221 -13.88 8.89 -19.56
C GLU A 221 -13.56 10.35 -19.24
N LEU A 222 -14.51 11.23 -19.49
CA LEU A 222 -14.41 12.65 -19.14
C LEU A 222 -15.51 12.99 -18.14
N ASP A 223 -15.12 13.37 -16.92
CA ASP A 223 -16.00 13.91 -15.90
C ASP A 223 -16.15 15.42 -16.10
N ILE A 224 -17.34 15.85 -16.50
CA ILE A 224 -17.69 17.26 -16.66
C ILE A 224 -18.51 17.67 -15.45
N GLN A 225 -18.04 18.66 -14.71
CA GLN A 225 -18.63 19.05 -13.44
C GLN A 225 -19.39 20.38 -13.57
N GLU A 226 -20.47 20.56 -12.82
CA GLU A 226 -21.34 21.75 -12.92
C GLU A 226 -20.63 23.10 -12.78
N LYS A 227 -19.54 23.16 -12.00
CA LYS A 227 -18.77 24.41 -11.84
C LYS A 227 -17.90 24.74 -13.06
N ASP A 228 -17.78 23.82 -14.01
CA ASP A 228 -17.11 24.01 -15.29
C ASP A 228 -18.01 24.78 -16.29
N ASN A 229 -19.19 25.24 -15.85
CA ASN A 229 -20.22 25.96 -16.62
C ASN A 229 -19.81 27.34 -17.17
N ALA A 230 -18.54 27.73 -17.10
CA ALA A 230 -18.07 28.96 -17.71
C ALA A 230 -17.26 28.67 -18.99
N SER A 231 -18.02 28.50 -20.08
CA SER A 231 -17.79 29.17 -21.36
C SER A 231 -16.50 28.85 -22.16
N TYR A 232 -16.70 28.33 -23.39
CA TYR A 232 -15.74 28.24 -24.50
C TYR A 232 -14.64 27.17 -24.48
N ALA A 233 -13.98 26.88 -23.35
CA ALA A 233 -12.87 25.91 -23.35
C ALA A 233 -13.31 24.49 -23.74
N ASN A 234 -14.54 24.11 -23.40
CA ASN A 234 -15.05 22.76 -23.61
C ASN A 234 -15.37 22.45 -25.09
N HIS A 235 -15.87 23.40 -25.90
CA HIS A 235 -16.22 23.09 -27.29
C HIS A 235 -14.99 22.91 -28.19
N ALA A 236 -14.02 23.83 -28.11
CA ALA A 236 -12.76 23.72 -28.85
C ALA A 236 -11.98 22.48 -28.38
N PHE A 237 -12.02 22.19 -27.07
CA PHE A 237 -11.45 20.98 -26.50
C PHE A 237 -12.11 19.72 -27.04
N LEU A 238 -13.43 19.57 -26.93
CA LEU A 238 -14.15 18.38 -27.38
C LEU A 238 -14.01 18.17 -28.88
N GLY A 239 -14.04 19.24 -29.69
CA GLY A 239 -13.78 19.16 -31.13
C GLY A 239 -12.38 18.65 -31.44
N LYS A 240 -11.38 19.07 -30.66
CA LYS A 240 -9.98 18.62 -30.81
C LYS A 240 -9.76 17.22 -30.26
N LEU A 241 -10.38 16.87 -29.15
CA LEU A 241 -10.35 15.52 -28.61
C LEU A 241 -11.01 14.54 -29.59
N ARG A 242 -12.09 14.97 -30.25
CA ARG A 242 -12.75 14.21 -31.31
C ARG A 242 -11.84 14.02 -32.52
N SER A 243 -11.08 15.04 -32.95
CA SER A 243 -10.14 14.89 -34.06
C SER A 243 -8.96 13.96 -33.74
N LEU A 244 -8.69 13.73 -32.45
CA LEU A 244 -7.71 12.76 -31.98
C LEU A 244 -8.25 11.32 -31.96
N TRP A 245 -9.57 11.15 -32.00
CA TRP A 245 -10.25 9.86 -31.91
C TRP A 245 -10.49 9.27 -33.30
N LYS A 246 -9.85 8.13 -33.60
CA LYS A 246 -10.20 7.34 -34.80
C LYS A 246 -11.43 6.45 -34.53
N PRO A 247 -12.24 6.12 -35.56
CA PRO A 247 -13.40 5.22 -35.43
C PRO A 247 -13.09 3.81 -34.89
N THR A 248 -11.83 3.39 -34.95
CA THR A 248 -11.37 2.08 -34.47
C THR A 248 -11.28 1.97 -32.94
N HIS A 249 -11.29 3.09 -32.23
CA HIS A 249 -11.26 3.08 -30.77
C HIS A 249 -12.69 2.91 -30.24
N GLY A 250 -12.83 2.36 -29.03
CA GLY A 250 -14.13 2.12 -28.39
C GLY A 250 -15.00 3.39 -28.24
N PRO A 251 -16.21 3.27 -27.69
CA PRO A 251 -17.06 4.44 -27.47
C PRO A 251 -16.43 5.38 -26.44
N ILE A 252 -16.37 6.68 -26.74
CA ILE A 252 -16.04 7.71 -25.74
C ILE A 252 -17.21 7.80 -24.76
N ARG A 253 -16.92 7.72 -23.46
CA ARG A 253 -17.93 7.87 -22.41
C ARG A 253 -17.79 9.24 -21.77
N PHE A 254 -18.87 10.00 -21.81
CA PHE A 254 -18.97 11.26 -21.10
C PHE A 254 -19.79 11.05 -19.84
N TYR A 255 -19.22 11.41 -18.70
CA TYR A 255 -19.90 11.39 -17.42
C TYR A 255 -20.19 12.83 -17.01
N PHE A 256 -21.46 13.11 -16.77
CA PHE A 256 -21.92 14.41 -16.33
C PHE A 256 -22.35 14.30 -14.88
N ASN A 257 -21.49 14.75 -13.96
CA ASN A 257 -21.81 14.74 -12.53
C ASN A 257 -22.45 16.07 -12.12
N ARG A 258 -23.72 15.98 -11.67
CA ARG A 258 -24.51 17.10 -11.12
C ARG A 258 -24.76 18.26 -12.09
N ILE A 259 -25.08 17.99 -13.35
CA ILE A 259 -25.45 19.06 -14.28
C ILE A 259 -26.96 19.33 -14.20
N THR A 260 -27.34 20.59 -14.01
CA THR A 260 -28.72 21.05 -14.13
C THR A 260 -29.26 20.86 -15.56
N GLY A 261 -30.53 20.51 -15.69
CA GLY A 261 -31.13 20.03 -16.95
C GLY A 261 -30.79 20.86 -18.19
N ASP A 262 -30.83 22.19 -18.10
CA ASP A 262 -30.64 23.09 -19.27
C ASP A 262 -29.23 23.06 -19.87
N ASN A 263 -28.20 22.90 -19.05
CA ASN A 263 -26.81 22.80 -19.52
C ASN A 263 -26.51 21.41 -20.11
N MET A 264 -27.18 20.37 -19.60
CA MET A 264 -27.07 19.02 -20.11
C MET A 264 -27.54 18.94 -21.56
N PHE A 265 -28.72 19.49 -21.89
CA PHE A 265 -29.25 19.42 -23.26
C PHE A 265 -28.36 20.09 -24.32
N ARG A 266 -27.68 21.20 -23.97
CA ARG A 266 -26.72 21.86 -24.88
C ARG A 266 -25.48 21.02 -25.14
N LEU A 267 -24.92 20.40 -24.10
CA LEU A 267 -23.76 19.50 -24.24
C LEU A 267 -24.11 18.20 -24.97
N LEU A 268 -25.29 17.65 -24.72
CA LEU A 268 -25.79 16.43 -25.36
C LEU A 268 -26.04 16.61 -26.87
N ARG A 269 -26.57 17.76 -27.28
CA ARG A 269 -26.78 18.09 -28.70
C ARG A 269 -25.47 18.03 -29.49
N ASP A 270 -24.37 18.45 -28.88
CA ASP A 270 -23.06 18.51 -29.53
C ASP A 270 -22.31 17.17 -29.48
N ALA A 271 -22.58 16.34 -28.47
CA ALA A 271 -21.98 15.00 -28.31
C ALA A 271 -22.71 13.88 -29.09
N SER A 272 -23.91 14.13 -29.61
CA SER A 272 -24.86 13.13 -30.12
C SER A 272 -24.42 12.39 -31.41
N SER A 273 -23.39 12.85 -32.12
CA SER A 273 -23.01 12.27 -33.42
C SER A 273 -22.03 11.07 -33.37
N ALA A 274 -21.53 10.64 -32.20
CA ALA A 274 -20.60 9.48 -32.11
C ALA A 274 -20.47 8.78 -30.73
N SER A 275 -21.24 9.18 -29.69
CA SER A 275 -20.94 8.81 -28.29
C SER A 275 -22.07 8.01 -27.63
N ARG A 276 -21.75 7.03 -26.78
CA ARG A 276 -22.71 6.44 -25.84
C ARG A 276 -22.67 7.20 -24.52
N LEU A 277 -23.82 7.73 -24.13
CA LEU A 277 -23.98 8.53 -22.92
C LEU A 277 -24.47 7.64 -21.78
N HIS A 278 -23.82 7.72 -20.63
CA HIS A 278 -24.23 7.00 -19.43
C HIS A 278 -24.44 7.99 -18.28
N HIS A 279 -25.68 8.13 -17.83
CA HIS A 279 -26.00 8.83 -16.59
C HIS A 279 -25.73 7.87 -15.42
N ARG A 280 -24.83 8.25 -14.51
CA ARG A 280 -24.60 7.48 -13.28
C ARG A 280 -25.52 8.03 -12.19
N PRO A 281 -26.50 7.28 -11.67
CA PRO A 281 -27.27 7.73 -10.53
C PRO A 281 -26.34 7.92 -9.32
N PHE A 282 -26.54 9.01 -8.60
CA PHE A 282 -25.81 9.32 -7.37
C PHE A 282 -26.20 8.28 -6.30
N VAL A 283 -25.37 7.25 -6.13
CA VAL A 283 -25.43 6.40 -4.94
C VAL A 283 -24.62 7.12 -3.88
N GLU A 284 -25.32 7.67 -2.90
CA GLU A 284 -24.74 8.30 -1.72
C GLU A 284 -24.08 7.21 -0.88
N ALA A 285 -22.85 6.84 -1.23
CA ALA A 285 -22.01 5.97 -0.43
C ALA A 285 -21.49 6.75 0.78
N ASN A 286 -22.40 7.07 1.71
CA ASN A 286 -22.07 7.23 3.11
C ASN A 286 -21.88 5.82 3.71
N GLU A 287 -20.91 5.07 3.19
CA GLU A 287 -20.32 4.00 4.00
C GLU A 287 -19.31 4.68 4.92
N PRO A 288 -19.47 4.61 6.25
CA PRO A 288 -18.42 5.05 7.14
C PRO A 288 -17.17 4.24 6.77
N LEU A 289 -16.02 4.91 6.69
CA LEU A 289 -14.71 4.28 6.70
C LEU A 289 -14.69 3.30 7.88
N THR A 290 -14.98 2.04 7.60
CA THR A 290 -14.75 0.96 8.55
C THR A 290 -13.25 1.03 8.82
N HIS A 291 -12.95 1.14 10.12
CA HIS A 291 -11.61 1.18 10.65
C HIS A 291 -10.71 0.17 9.92
N PRO A 292 -9.40 0.47 9.76
CA PRO A 292 -8.46 -0.56 9.34
C PRO A 292 -8.67 -1.81 10.23
N PRO A 293 -8.62 -3.02 9.67
CA PRO A 293 -8.70 -4.23 10.49
C PRO A 293 -7.69 -4.08 11.62
N ALA A 294 -8.16 -4.29 12.86
CA ALA A 294 -7.30 -4.29 14.03
C ALA A 294 -6.05 -5.13 13.71
N PRO A 295 -4.84 -4.68 14.10
CA PRO A 295 -3.65 -5.49 13.89
C PRO A 295 -3.92 -6.87 14.47
N LEU A 296 -3.68 -7.91 13.67
CA LEU A 296 -3.72 -9.30 14.10
C LEU A 296 -2.90 -9.38 15.39
N ARG A 297 -3.59 -9.48 16.53
CA ARG A 297 -2.97 -9.85 17.80
C ARG A 297 -2.41 -11.24 17.56
N ILE A 298 -1.10 -11.31 17.36
CA ILE A 298 -0.35 -12.54 17.59
C ILE A 298 -0.66 -12.89 19.03
N ALA A 299 -1.33 -14.01 19.24
CA ALA A 299 -1.56 -14.53 20.58
C ALA A 299 -0.18 -14.81 21.17
N ASP A 300 0.25 -13.98 22.12
CA ASP A 300 1.30 -14.37 23.05
C ASP A 300 0.77 -15.57 23.81
N GLY A 301 1.19 -16.75 23.38
CA GLY A 301 1.05 -18.00 24.12
C GLY A 301 2.00 -17.96 25.31
N THR A 302 1.63 -17.22 26.35
CA THR A 302 2.15 -17.45 27.69
C THR A 302 1.31 -18.55 28.31
N ASP A 303 1.67 -19.80 28.01
CA ASP A 303 1.22 -20.95 28.76
C ASP A 303 1.65 -20.76 30.22
N SER A 304 0.65 -20.53 31.05
CA SER A 304 0.78 -20.36 32.48
C SER A 304 0.98 -21.76 33.08
N VAL A 305 2.19 -22.04 33.54
CA VAL A 305 2.47 -23.22 34.38
C VAL A 305 1.74 -23.03 35.72
N PRO A 306 0.89 -23.97 36.17
CA PRO A 306 0.26 -23.87 37.47
C PRO A 306 1.29 -24.14 38.57
N ALA A 307 1.44 -23.17 39.48
CA ALA A 307 2.15 -23.36 40.73
C ALA A 307 1.44 -24.45 41.55
N GLN A 308 2.06 -25.63 41.63
CA GLN A 308 1.73 -26.63 42.63
C GLN A 308 2.24 -26.13 43.97
N GLY A 309 1.29 -25.88 44.89
CA GLY A 309 1.59 -25.66 46.28
C GLY A 309 2.18 -26.92 46.91
N TYR A 310 3.25 -26.72 47.67
CA TYR A 310 3.60 -27.59 48.77
C TYR A 310 3.33 -26.84 50.07
N THR A 311 2.57 -27.53 50.92
CA THR A 311 2.35 -27.31 52.35
C THR A 311 3.62 -27.01 53.12
#